data_AF-A0A438DH57-F1
#
_entry.id   AF-A0A438DH57-F1
#
_cell.length_a   1.000
_cell.length_b   1.000
_cell.length_c   1.000
_cell.angle_alpha   90.00
_cell.angle_beta   90.00
_cell.angle_gamma   90.00
#
_symmetry.space_group_name_H-M   'P 1'
#
loop_
_entity.id
_entity.type
_entity.pdbx_description
1 polymer ?
#
loop_
_entity_poly.entity_id
_entity_poly.type
_entity_poly.pdbx_seq_one_letter_code
_entity_poly.pdbx_strand_id
1 'polypeptide(L)'
;MTIGIRARLRNGHNKGSMSGSNVEETSEQTHGREIKHTTRGRGKKDKSCDAIASMEARLAKVELAMANTREGVDLIKQGMEKDLEDLREWIQDLREGMMEALATQMESRDQEVRQELAIYKRYFEAIALNDETTKVRTTTLYLTDTTTLWWHQRFADMKKNICTIETWEDFKKEIKRQF
;
A
#
# COMPACT_ATOMS: atom_id res chain seq x y z
N MET A 1 -61.84 -16.62 -5.41
CA MET A 1 -62.21 -16.31 -4.01
C MET A 1 -61.04 -15.52 -3.44
N THR A 2 -61.10 -14.29 -2.93
CA THR A 2 -62.22 -13.55 -2.34
C THR A 2 -61.90 -12.05 -2.43
N ILE A 3 -62.95 -11.27 -2.59
CA ILE A 3 -63.04 -9.81 -2.66
C ILE A 3 -63.06 -9.22 -1.23
N GLY A 4 -62.56 -7.99 -1.08
CA GLY A 4 -62.97 -7.05 -0.02
C GLY A 4 -62.17 -7.17 1.29
N ILE A 5 -62.00 -6.13 2.11
CA ILE A 5 -62.99 -5.12 2.49
C ILE A 5 -62.28 -3.82 2.92
N ARG A 6 -62.85 -2.71 2.44
CA ARG A 6 -62.63 -1.33 2.91
C ARG A 6 -63.34 -1.14 4.26
N ALA A 7 -62.66 -0.60 5.27
CA ALA A 7 -63.30 -0.04 6.46
C ALA A 7 -62.84 1.41 6.68
N ARG A 8 -63.78 2.33 6.47
CA ARG A 8 -63.71 3.76 6.80
C ARG A 8 -64.62 3.91 8.01
N LEU A 9 -64.13 4.37 9.16
CA LEU A 9 -65.00 4.89 10.21
C LEU A 9 -64.40 6.15 10.85
N ARG A 10 -65.33 7.08 11.03
CA ARG A 10 -65.26 8.49 11.42
C ARG A 10 -65.82 8.57 12.85
N ASN A 11 -65.19 9.35 13.73
CA ASN A 11 -65.81 10.22 14.74
C ASN A 11 -64.70 10.79 15.63
N GLY A 12 -64.77 11.97 16.22
CA GLY A 12 -65.89 12.86 16.48
C GLY A 12 -65.49 13.75 17.66
N HIS A 13 -65.86 15.03 17.58
CA HIS A 13 -65.59 16.11 18.53
C HIS A 13 -65.87 15.77 20.01
N ASN A 14 -65.17 16.44 20.92
CA ASN A 14 -65.66 16.68 22.27
C ASN A 14 -65.67 18.19 22.59
N LYS A 15 -66.86 18.71 22.91
CA LYS A 15 -67.13 20.04 23.47
C LYS A 15 -67.52 19.84 24.94
N GLY A 16 -66.91 20.60 25.84
CA GLY A 16 -67.29 20.68 27.25
C GLY A 16 -67.38 22.15 27.68
N SER A 17 -68.48 22.48 28.34
CA SER A 17 -69.09 23.80 28.45
C SER A 17 -68.55 24.74 29.55
N MET A 18 -69.00 25.98 29.38
CA MET A 18 -68.84 27.22 30.17
C MET A 18 -69.22 27.11 31.65
N SER A 19 -68.65 28.01 32.47
CA SER A 19 -69.39 28.66 33.55
C SER A 19 -68.90 30.09 33.69
N GLY A 20 -69.84 31.04 33.66
CA GLY A 20 -69.59 32.47 33.77
C GLY A 20 -70.01 33.04 35.11
N SER A 21 -69.55 34.24 35.41
CA SER A 21 -70.32 35.20 36.17
C SER A 21 -69.98 36.62 35.71
N ASN A 22 -71.05 37.37 35.49
CA ASN A 22 -71.11 38.76 35.04
C ASN A 22 -71.28 39.64 36.28
N VAL A 23 -70.48 40.70 36.41
CA VAL A 23 -70.84 41.91 37.16
C VAL A 23 -70.36 43.09 36.33
N GLU A 24 -71.34 43.93 36.01
CA GLU A 24 -71.28 45.16 35.25
C GLU A 24 -70.92 46.31 36.20
N GLU A 25 -69.92 47.11 35.88
CA GLU A 25 -69.84 48.49 36.37
C GLU A 25 -69.07 49.38 35.39
N THR A 26 -69.74 50.46 35.03
CA THR A 26 -69.37 51.53 34.10
C THR A 26 -68.26 52.43 34.65
N SER A 27 -67.31 52.86 33.81
CA SER A 27 -67.06 54.29 33.49
C SER A 27 -65.67 54.53 32.87
N GLU A 28 -65.63 55.46 31.90
CA GLU A 28 -64.52 56.33 31.47
C GLU A 28 -63.26 55.70 30.81
N GLN A 29 -63.08 55.89 29.50
CA GLN A 29 -62.36 57.00 28.87
C GLN A 29 -60.83 56.82 28.85
N THR A 30 -60.28 56.57 27.66
CA THR A 30 -59.07 57.22 27.09
C THR A 30 -58.77 56.55 25.75
N HIS A 31 -59.21 57.18 24.67
CA HIS A 31 -58.35 58.01 23.83
C HIS A 31 -57.41 57.17 22.95
N GLY A 32 -57.74 57.19 21.65
CA GLY A 32 -57.20 56.29 20.67
C GLY A 32 -55.72 56.46 20.38
N ARG A 33 -55.17 55.41 19.78
CA ARG A 33 -54.18 55.57 18.73
C ARG A 33 -54.30 54.41 17.75
N GLU A 34 -54.99 54.69 16.63
CA GLU A 34 -54.86 53.91 15.41
C GLU A 34 -53.37 53.77 15.07
N ILE A 35 -52.88 52.54 15.04
CA ILE A 35 -51.60 52.24 14.40
C ILE A 35 -51.85 52.34 12.91
N LYS A 36 -51.64 53.55 12.38
CA LYS A 36 -51.58 53.87 10.95
C LYS A 36 -50.79 52.77 10.23
N HIS A 37 -51.43 52.15 9.24
CA HIS A 37 -50.75 51.44 8.17
C HIS A 37 -49.86 52.45 7.42
N THR A 38 -48.61 52.60 7.87
CA THR A 38 -47.58 53.18 7.02
C THR A 38 -47.37 52.24 5.85
N THR A 39 -47.80 52.69 4.67
CA THR A 39 -47.43 52.21 3.34
C THR A 39 -45.91 52.24 3.20
N ARG A 40 -45.23 51.28 3.83
CA ARG A 40 -43.79 51.07 3.72
C ARG A 40 -43.54 50.43 2.36
N GLY A 41 -42.95 51.21 1.46
CA GLY A 41 -42.77 50.86 0.04
C GLY A 41 -42.32 49.42 -0.20
N ARG A 42 -43.24 48.61 -0.72
CA ARG A 42 -43.01 47.20 -1.09
C ARG A 42 -41.97 47.03 -2.21
N GLY A 43 -41.72 48.05 -3.03
CA GLY A 43 -40.80 47.94 -4.17
C GLY A 43 -39.31 47.78 -3.86
N LYS A 44 -38.86 47.91 -2.60
CA LYS A 44 -37.43 47.72 -2.20
C LYS A 44 -37.16 46.39 -1.52
N LYS A 45 -38.16 45.76 -0.89
CA LYS A 45 -38.01 44.51 -0.14
C LYS A 45 -37.95 43.30 -1.07
N ASP A 46 -38.81 43.27 -2.09
CA ASP A 46 -38.85 42.19 -3.09
C ASP A 46 -37.50 42.10 -3.85
N LYS A 47 -36.92 43.26 -4.23
CA LYS A 47 -35.59 43.35 -4.86
C LYS A 47 -34.44 42.82 -4.00
N SER A 48 -34.51 43.02 -2.68
CA SER A 48 -33.49 42.52 -1.75
C SER A 48 -33.61 41.01 -1.57
N CYS A 49 -34.84 40.47 -1.55
CA CYS A 49 -35.08 39.02 -1.52
C CYS A 49 -34.58 38.35 -2.81
N ASP A 50 -34.82 38.96 -3.98
CA ASP A 50 -34.33 38.47 -5.27
C ASP A 50 -32.79 38.45 -5.34
N ALA A 51 -32.15 39.47 -4.76
CA ALA A 51 -30.69 39.53 -4.66
C ALA A 51 -30.12 38.44 -3.73
N ILE A 52 -30.79 38.13 -2.61
CA ILE A 52 -30.41 37.05 -1.69
C ILE A 52 -30.55 35.70 -2.38
N ALA A 53 -31.67 35.43 -3.05
CA ALA A 53 -31.88 34.19 -3.80
C ALA A 53 -30.82 34.01 -4.92
N SER A 54 -30.40 35.11 -5.56
CA SER A 54 -29.31 35.09 -6.53
C SER A 54 -27.96 34.71 -5.90
N MET A 55 -27.66 35.23 -4.71
CA MET A 55 -26.44 34.87 -3.96
C MET A 55 -26.48 33.41 -3.50
N GLU A 56 -27.61 32.93 -2.99
CA GLU A 56 -27.83 31.54 -2.59
C GLU A 56 -27.61 30.58 -3.78
N ALA A 57 -28.19 30.87 -4.93
CA ALA A 57 -28.00 30.07 -6.14
C ALA A 57 -26.53 30.05 -6.63
N ARG A 58 -25.81 31.17 -6.48
CA ARG A 58 -24.37 31.24 -6.79
C ARG A 58 -23.53 30.47 -5.78
N LEU A 59 -23.89 30.53 -4.50
CA LEU A 59 -23.21 29.80 -3.43
C LEU A 59 -23.38 28.29 -3.63
N ALA A 60 -24.59 27.81 -3.93
CA ALA A 60 -24.83 26.40 -4.25
C ALA A 60 -24.01 25.90 -5.45
N LYS A 61 -23.81 26.74 -6.49
CA LYS A 61 -22.93 26.40 -7.63
C LYS A 61 -21.47 26.30 -7.24
N VAL A 62 -20.99 27.18 -6.36
CA VAL A 62 -19.63 27.14 -5.85
C VAL A 62 -19.44 25.90 -4.96
N GLU A 63 -20.39 25.60 -4.08
CA GLU A 63 -20.38 24.38 -3.27
C GLU A 63 -20.30 23.11 -4.12
N LEU A 64 -21.10 23.02 -5.18
CA LEU A 64 -21.03 21.90 -6.12
C LEU A 64 -19.67 21.83 -6.84
N ALA A 65 -19.15 22.96 -7.32
CA ALA A 65 -17.85 22.99 -8.00
C ALA A 65 -16.69 22.60 -7.06
N MET A 66 -16.75 23.00 -5.79
CA MET A 66 -15.78 22.60 -4.76
C MET A 66 -15.89 21.11 -4.45
N ALA A 67 -17.11 20.56 -4.36
CA ALA A 67 -17.32 19.13 -4.15
C ALA A 67 -16.72 18.30 -5.30
N ASN A 68 -17.01 18.67 -6.56
CA ASN A 68 -16.44 18.01 -7.74
C ASN A 68 -14.91 18.12 -7.78
N THR A 69 -14.35 19.28 -7.42
CA THR A 69 -12.89 19.47 -7.36
C THR A 69 -12.28 18.60 -6.26
N ARG A 70 -12.91 18.54 -5.09
CA ARG A 70 -12.47 17.70 -3.98
C ARG A 70 -12.49 16.22 -4.35
N GLU A 71 -13.57 15.74 -4.97
CA GLU A 71 -13.65 14.37 -5.47
C GLU A 71 -12.55 14.07 -6.50
N GLY A 72 -12.32 14.98 -7.44
CA GLY A 72 -11.22 14.85 -8.41
C GLY A 72 -9.84 14.76 -7.75
N VAL A 73 -9.58 15.58 -6.72
CA VAL A 73 -8.33 15.53 -5.93
C VAL A 73 -8.22 14.23 -5.15
N ASP A 74 -9.32 13.75 -4.55
CA ASP A 74 -9.35 12.50 -3.79
C ASP A 74 -9.07 11.30 -4.70
N LEU A 75 -9.63 11.28 -5.93
CA LEU A 75 -9.35 10.26 -6.93
C LEU A 75 -7.90 10.28 -7.40
N ILE A 76 -7.33 11.46 -7.65
CA ILE A 76 -5.91 11.60 -8.03
C ILE A 76 -5.01 11.08 -6.91
N LYS A 77 -5.30 11.46 -5.66
CA LYS A 77 -4.55 10.99 -4.50
C LYS A 77 -4.58 9.46 -4.39
N GLN A 78 -5.76 8.85 -4.51
CA GLN A 78 -5.90 7.39 -4.47
C GLN A 78 -5.18 6.70 -5.63
N GLY A 79 -5.25 7.28 -6.84
CA GLY A 79 -4.51 6.77 -8.00
C GLY A 79 -3.01 6.79 -7.77
N MET A 80 -2.47 7.90 -7.26
CA MET A 80 -1.04 8.02 -6.93
C MET A 80 -0.61 7.07 -5.81
N GLU A 81 -1.43 6.93 -4.77
CA GLU A 81 -1.15 5.98 -3.68
C GLU A 81 -1.09 4.55 -4.20
N LYS A 82 -2.01 4.17 -5.08
CA LYS A 82 -2.00 2.85 -5.73
C LYS A 82 -0.79 2.66 -6.63
N ASP A 83 -0.51 3.60 -7.54
CA ASP A 83 0.63 3.50 -8.46
C ASP A 83 1.97 3.39 -7.71
N LEU A 84 2.10 4.06 -6.56
CA LEU A 84 3.27 3.95 -5.69
C LEU A 84 3.36 2.60 -4.98
N GLU A 85 2.23 2.02 -4.59
CA GLU A 85 2.20 0.70 -3.98
C GLU A 85 2.51 -0.39 -5.00
N ASP A 86 1.92 -0.33 -6.19
CA ASP A 86 2.21 -1.23 -7.31
C ASP A 86 3.71 -1.16 -7.69
N LEU A 87 4.29 0.04 -7.71
CA LEU A 87 5.73 0.22 -7.95
C LEU A 87 6.58 -0.38 -6.81
N ARG A 88 6.15 -0.24 -5.56
CA ARG A 88 6.84 -0.82 -4.40
C ARG A 88 6.84 -2.34 -4.48
N GLU A 89 5.70 -2.95 -4.78
CA GLU A 89 5.56 -4.39 -4.96
C GLU A 89 6.47 -4.88 -6.10
N TRP A 90 6.44 -4.21 -7.26
CA TRP A 90 7.32 -4.56 -8.39
C TRP A 90 8.81 -4.52 -8.03
N ILE A 91 9.25 -3.50 -7.27
CA ILE A 91 10.64 -3.39 -6.81
C ILE A 91 10.97 -4.54 -5.83
N GLN A 92 10.03 -4.91 -4.95
CA GLN A 92 10.22 -6.00 -4.00
C GLN A 92 10.33 -7.34 -4.73
N ASP A 93 9.41 -7.63 -5.65
CA ASP A 93 9.41 -8.84 -6.48
C ASP A 93 10.70 -8.96 -7.31
N LEU A 94 11.12 -7.85 -7.93
CA LEU A 94 12.38 -7.83 -8.69
C LEU A 94 13.57 -8.13 -7.78
N ARG A 95 13.62 -7.51 -6.60
CA ARG A 95 14.69 -7.74 -5.63
C ARG A 95 14.68 -9.20 -5.15
N GLU A 96 13.52 -9.77 -4.85
CA GLU A 96 13.38 -11.15 -4.40
C GLU A 96 13.80 -12.12 -5.50
N GLY A 97 13.29 -11.95 -6.73
CA GLY A 97 13.69 -12.78 -7.88
C GLY A 97 15.20 -12.70 -8.18
N MET A 98 15.82 -11.52 -8.04
CA MET A 98 17.28 -11.39 -8.17
C MET A 98 18.03 -12.13 -7.07
N MET A 99 17.54 -12.09 -5.83
CA MET A 99 18.15 -12.80 -4.70
C MET A 99 18.01 -14.31 -4.85
N GLU A 100 16.85 -14.80 -5.28
CA GLU A 100 16.62 -16.22 -5.57
C GLU A 100 17.52 -16.74 -6.69
N ALA A 101 17.63 -15.97 -7.78
CA ALA A 101 18.50 -16.33 -8.90
C ALA A 101 19.98 -16.38 -8.46
N LEU A 102 20.42 -15.42 -7.66
CA LEU A 102 21.78 -15.39 -7.12
C LEU A 102 22.03 -16.56 -6.15
N ALA A 103 21.07 -16.88 -5.28
CA ALA A 103 21.15 -18.03 -4.38
C ALA A 103 21.26 -19.34 -5.15
N THR A 104 20.39 -19.53 -6.15
CA THR A 104 20.41 -20.71 -7.04
C THR A 104 21.73 -20.83 -7.79
N GLN A 105 22.25 -19.72 -8.31
CA GLN A 105 23.54 -19.70 -8.99
C GLN A 105 24.69 -20.08 -8.05
N MET A 106 24.70 -19.56 -6.82
CA MET A 106 25.70 -19.89 -5.82
C MET A 106 25.62 -21.35 -5.39
N GLU A 107 24.41 -21.88 -5.19
CA GLU A 107 24.19 -23.31 -4.89
C GLU A 107 24.66 -24.22 -6.02
N SER A 108 24.38 -23.87 -7.28
CA SER A 108 24.86 -24.62 -8.45
C SER A 108 26.38 -24.69 -8.49
N ARG A 109 27.06 -23.54 -8.34
CA ARG A 109 28.52 -23.46 -8.34
C ARG A 109 29.16 -24.29 -7.23
N ASP A 110 28.66 -24.14 -6.01
CA ASP A 110 29.14 -24.89 -4.84
C ASP A 110 28.86 -26.39 -5.00
N GLN A 111 27.76 -26.76 -5.65
CA GLN A 111 27.45 -28.14 -5.99
C GLN A 111 28.39 -28.74 -7.04
N GLU A 112 28.81 -27.97 -8.05
CA GLU A 112 29.83 -28.39 -9.03
C GLU A 112 31.16 -28.69 -8.34
N VAL A 113 31.66 -27.77 -7.50
CA VAL A 113 32.90 -27.96 -6.72
C VAL A 113 32.80 -29.19 -5.82
N ARG A 114 31.64 -29.41 -5.18
CA ARG A 114 31.40 -30.62 -4.37
C ARG A 114 31.49 -31.90 -5.20
N GLN A 115 30.89 -31.93 -6.39
CA GLN A 115 30.92 -33.10 -7.26
C GLN A 115 32.34 -33.43 -7.70
N GLU A 116 33.11 -32.43 -8.14
CA GLU A 116 34.51 -32.60 -8.52
C GLU A 116 35.36 -33.16 -7.37
N LEU A 117 35.24 -32.56 -6.17
CA LEU A 117 35.96 -33.06 -4.99
C LEU A 117 35.56 -34.50 -4.61
N ALA A 118 34.29 -34.88 -4.83
CA ALA A 118 33.83 -36.24 -4.60
C ALA A 118 34.45 -37.23 -5.60
N ILE A 119 34.64 -36.84 -6.86
CA ILE A 119 35.34 -37.64 -7.87
C ILE A 119 36.78 -37.89 -7.43
N TYR A 120 37.53 -36.85 -7.06
CA TYR A 120 38.92 -37.02 -6.59
C TYR A 120 39.03 -37.88 -5.35
N LYS A 121 38.09 -37.72 -4.39
CA LYS A 121 38.04 -38.58 -3.21
C LYS A 121 37.90 -40.05 -3.60
N ARG A 122 36.96 -40.38 -4.49
CA ARG A 122 36.78 -41.75 -4.99
C ARG A 122 37.98 -42.28 -5.75
N TYR A 123 38.60 -41.43 -6.57
CA TYR A 123 39.81 -41.78 -7.29
C TYR A 123 40.95 -42.15 -6.33
N PHE A 124 41.22 -41.31 -5.32
CA PHE A 124 42.27 -41.57 -4.32
C PHE A 124 42.00 -42.84 -3.50
N GLU A 125 40.75 -43.08 -3.12
CA GLU A 125 40.32 -44.32 -2.46
C GLU A 125 40.62 -45.54 -3.35
N ALA A 126 40.29 -45.48 -4.64
CA ALA A 126 40.47 -46.58 -5.58
C ALA A 126 41.94 -46.96 -5.81
N ILE A 127 42.85 -45.98 -5.82
CA ILE A 127 44.29 -46.22 -6.00
C ILE A 127 45.06 -46.32 -4.68
N ALA A 128 44.36 -46.32 -3.54
CA ALA A 128 44.93 -46.27 -2.19
C ALA A 128 45.96 -45.14 -1.99
N LEU A 129 45.76 -43.99 -2.64
CA LEU A 129 46.67 -42.85 -2.55
C LEU A 129 46.41 -42.10 -1.24
N ASN A 130 47.34 -42.20 -0.30
CA ASN A 130 47.24 -41.52 0.99
C ASN A 130 48.23 -40.36 1.18
N ASP A 131 49.21 -40.21 0.30
CA ASP A 131 50.16 -39.10 0.38
C ASP A 131 49.50 -37.76 0.03
N GLU A 132 49.43 -36.85 1.00
CA GLU A 132 48.74 -35.57 0.89
C GLU A 132 49.31 -34.68 -0.23
N THR A 133 50.64 -34.62 -0.34
CA THR A 133 51.30 -33.79 -1.36
C THR A 133 51.04 -34.32 -2.78
N THR A 134 50.99 -35.64 -2.91
CA THR A 134 50.69 -36.32 -4.17
C THR A 134 49.22 -36.20 -4.55
N LYS A 135 48.29 -36.16 -3.59
CA LYS A 135 46.88 -35.85 -3.86
C LYS A 135 46.73 -34.45 -4.46
N VAL A 136 47.39 -33.44 -3.86
CA VAL A 136 47.37 -32.06 -4.38
C VAL A 136 47.98 -32.02 -5.78
N ARG A 137 49.19 -32.56 -5.98
CA ARG A 137 49.85 -32.59 -7.30
C ARG A 137 49.00 -33.29 -8.36
N THR A 138 48.44 -34.46 -8.04
CA THR A 138 47.58 -35.22 -8.95
C THR A 138 46.36 -34.41 -9.34
N THR A 139 45.67 -33.80 -8.38
CA THR A 139 44.48 -32.97 -8.67
C THR A 139 44.83 -31.80 -9.58
N THR A 140 45.97 -31.15 -9.35
CA THR A 140 46.38 -29.99 -10.13
C THR A 140 46.73 -30.31 -11.58
N LEU A 141 47.06 -31.57 -11.87
CA LEU A 141 47.25 -32.06 -13.25
C LEU A 141 45.96 -32.13 -14.04
N TYR A 142 44.82 -32.32 -13.37
CA TYR A 142 43.51 -32.54 -13.98
C TYR A 142 42.60 -31.30 -13.91
N LEU A 143 43.07 -30.17 -13.37
CA LEU A 143 42.33 -28.91 -13.40
C LEU A 143 42.20 -28.38 -14.83
N THR A 144 41.03 -27.83 -15.17
CA THR A 144 40.72 -27.22 -16.47
C THR A 144 40.19 -25.78 -16.35
N ASP A 145 40.27 -25.02 -17.44
CA ASP A 145 39.71 -23.68 -17.61
C ASP A 145 40.08 -22.71 -16.47
N THR A 146 39.07 -22.21 -15.76
CA THR A 146 39.21 -21.23 -14.68
C THR A 146 39.95 -21.79 -13.46
N THR A 147 39.83 -23.09 -13.20
CA THR A 147 40.54 -23.74 -12.08
C THR A 147 42.04 -23.83 -12.33
N THR A 148 42.48 -24.04 -13.58
CA THR A 148 43.89 -24.01 -13.96
C THR A 148 44.50 -22.62 -13.75
N LEU A 149 43.79 -21.57 -14.17
CA LEU A 149 44.24 -20.18 -13.97
C LEU A 149 44.33 -19.81 -12.49
N TRP A 150 43.31 -20.19 -11.71
CA TRP A 150 43.33 -20.03 -10.25
C TRP A 150 44.53 -20.74 -9.62
N TRP A 151 44.82 -21.97 -10.04
CA TRP A 151 45.97 -22.71 -9.51
C TRP A 151 47.30 -22.05 -9.86
N HIS A 152 47.47 -21.54 -11.09
CA HIS A 152 48.67 -20.79 -11.46
C HIS A 152 48.88 -19.55 -10.58
N GLN A 153 47.80 -18.83 -10.26
CA GLN A 153 47.87 -17.70 -9.34
C GLN A 153 48.29 -18.16 -7.93
N ARG A 154 47.65 -19.20 -7.38
CA ARG A 154 48.00 -19.75 -6.06
C ARG A 154 49.43 -20.26 -6.01
N PHE A 155 49.92 -20.84 -7.10
CA PHE A 155 51.30 -21.28 -7.21
C PHE A 155 52.30 -20.11 -7.18
N ALA A 156 51.96 -18.98 -7.82
CA ALA A 156 52.75 -17.76 -7.71
C ALA A 156 52.71 -17.15 -6.30
N ASP A 157 51.57 -17.22 -5.63
CA ASP A 157 51.39 -16.76 -4.25
C ASP A 157 52.19 -17.62 -3.26
N MET A 158 52.21 -18.95 -3.45
CA MET A 158 53.05 -19.87 -2.67
C MET A 158 54.54 -19.56 -2.83
N LYS A 159 55.02 -19.24 -4.04
CA LYS A 159 56.41 -18.80 -4.26
C LYS A 159 56.77 -17.52 -3.51
N LYS A 160 55.77 -16.68 -3.23
CA LYS A 160 55.92 -15.42 -2.49
C LYS A 160 55.65 -15.59 -0.99
N ASN A 161 55.41 -16.81 -0.51
CA ASN A 161 54.97 -17.11 0.87
C ASN A 161 53.70 -16.36 1.30
N ILE A 162 52.78 -16.07 0.35
CA ILE A 162 51.50 -15.40 0.62
C ILE A 162 50.43 -16.42 1.03
N CYS A 163 50.51 -17.65 0.52
CA CYS A 163 49.64 -18.76 0.93
C CYS A 163 50.41 -20.08 1.00
N THR A 164 49.85 -21.06 1.71
CA THR A 164 50.43 -22.40 1.88
C THR A 164 49.35 -23.45 1.60
N ILE A 165 49.57 -24.32 0.60
CA ILE A 165 48.68 -25.43 0.25
C ILE A 165 49.55 -26.70 0.21
N GLU A 166 49.71 -27.34 1.37
CA GLU A 166 50.57 -28.53 1.51
C GLU A 166 49.75 -29.82 1.71
N THR A 167 48.51 -29.69 2.16
CA THR A 167 47.61 -30.82 2.39
C THR A 167 46.39 -30.79 1.47
N TRP A 168 45.73 -31.95 1.33
CA TRP A 168 44.47 -32.05 0.61
C TRP A 168 43.37 -31.21 1.25
N GLU A 169 43.38 -31.06 2.58
CA GLU A 169 42.43 -30.19 3.29
C GLU A 169 42.65 -28.71 2.98
N ASP A 170 43.90 -28.26 2.88
CA ASP A 170 44.19 -26.87 2.49
C ASP A 170 43.70 -26.60 1.06
N PHE A 171 43.94 -27.54 0.16
CA PHE A 171 43.47 -27.44 -1.22
C PHE A 171 41.93 -27.34 -1.28
N LYS A 172 41.22 -28.22 -0.56
CA LYS A 172 39.74 -28.21 -0.51
C LYS A 172 39.18 -26.91 0.06
N LYS A 173 39.82 -26.34 1.07
CA LYS A 173 39.40 -25.05 1.64
C LYS A 173 39.63 -23.91 0.66
N GLU A 174 40.79 -23.89 0.02
CA GLU A 174 41.17 -22.82 -0.90
C GLU A 174 40.32 -22.85 -2.17
N ILE A 175 40.00 -24.03 -2.72
CA ILE A 175 39.16 -24.14 -3.92
C ILE A 175 37.71 -23.74 -3.64
N LYS A 176 37.14 -24.15 -2.50
CA LYS A 176 35.79 -23.76 -2.05
C LYS A 176 35.67 -22.28 -1.68
N ARG A 177 36.78 -21.61 -1.38
CA ARG A 177 36.77 -20.16 -1.12
C ARG A 177 36.59 -19.34 -2.40
N GLN A 178 36.89 -19.95 -3.55
CA GLN A 178 37.08 -19.22 -4.81
C GLN A 178 35.90 -19.45 -5.75
N PHE A 179 35.39 -20.69 -5.74
CA PHE A 179 34.31 -21.15 -6.59
C PHE A 179 33.04 -21.39 -5.77
#